data_AF-A0A959RWR3-F1
#
_entry.id   AF-A0A959RWR3-F1
#
_cell.length_a   1.000
_cell.length_b   1.000
_cell.length_c   1.000
_cell.angle_alpha   90.00
_cell.angle_beta   90.00
_cell.angle_gamma   90.00
#
_symmetry.space_group_name_H-M   'P 1'
#
loop_
_entity.id
_entity.type
_entity.pdbx_description
1 polymer ?
#
loop_
_entity_poly.entity_id
_entity_poly.type
_entity_poly.pdbx_seq_one_letter_code
_entity_poly.pdbx_strand_id
1 'polypeptide(L)'
;MSSYSPLSPEGLKIFKRFKNVFELSYKRFQDIKQAEALAREAQIEAALEKVRSSALGMSNSQEVGNVTDKFFNEFTKLSVDLIGCSMVVIDEKEDIMELWRARSNVVIKPFERSVFKDSMKLLKRNMPEWFPKFYGALVERSGYLVKEMVENDRERFLNTMAEQYNYTNEEKIKLLEVMPKNIAAHFIFIKIGYLALISKEKLSEDDLSIARRFADVFNFAYTRFLDIKNAEVQAREAQIEVALERVRARTMAMQKSSELAVTAAHLFSQLNELGIHPYRCNIAIISEKSATCQLWSTTNSGNVIPTSSSIPLYEHPVLIEMYEGWKEKKKNHVIKLVDENRLEW
;
A
#
# COMPACT_ATOMS: atom_id res chain seq x y z
N MET A 1 -48.26 -33.03 -21.55
CA MET A 1 -49.44 -33.66 -20.89
C MET A 1 -49.34 -35.15 -21.16
N SER A 2 -49.49 -35.96 -20.12
CA SER A 2 -49.72 -37.39 -20.21
C SER A 2 -51.19 -37.66 -19.86
N SER A 3 -51.86 -38.54 -20.60
CA SER A 3 -53.23 -38.96 -20.33
C SER A 3 -53.39 -40.47 -20.53
N TYR A 4 -54.31 -41.10 -19.80
CA TYR A 4 -54.59 -42.53 -19.88
C TYR A 4 -55.37 -42.94 -21.15
N SER A 5 -55.85 -41.98 -21.93
CA SER A 5 -56.55 -42.20 -23.21
C SER A 5 -56.39 -40.98 -24.14
N PRO A 6 -56.53 -41.14 -25.47
CA PRO A 6 -56.46 -40.01 -26.41
C PRO A 6 -57.50 -38.94 -26.12
N LEU A 7 -57.14 -37.67 -26.30
CA LEU A 7 -58.06 -36.55 -26.15
C LEU A 7 -59.15 -36.60 -27.23
N SER A 8 -60.39 -36.24 -26.85
CA SER A 8 -61.49 -36.02 -27.80
C SER A 8 -61.19 -34.83 -28.72
N PRO A 9 -61.86 -34.71 -29.89
CA PRO A 9 -61.65 -33.59 -30.82
C PRO A 9 -61.81 -32.21 -30.15
N GLU A 10 -62.78 -32.06 -29.25
CA GLU A 10 -63.00 -30.83 -28.48
C GLU A 10 -61.88 -30.59 -27.46
N GLY A 11 -61.45 -31.63 -26.74
CA GLY A 11 -60.30 -31.54 -25.81
C GLY A 11 -59.00 -31.14 -26.52
N LEU A 12 -58.80 -31.64 -27.75
CA LEU A 12 -57.65 -31.32 -28.59
C LEU A 12 -57.69 -29.87 -29.08
N LYS A 13 -58.88 -29.34 -29.39
CA LYS A 13 -59.10 -27.93 -29.75
C LYS A 13 -58.84 -26.99 -28.56
N ILE A 14 -59.31 -27.36 -27.36
CA ILE A 14 -59.03 -26.62 -26.12
C ILE A 14 -57.53 -26.62 -25.81
N PHE A 15 -56.88 -27.79 -25.89
CA PHE A 15 -55.43 -27.90 -25.64
C PHE A 15 -54.59 -27.04 -26.61
N LYS A 16 -54.97 -26.99 -27.89
CA LYS A 16 -54.32 -26.09 -28.87
C LYS A 16 -54.45 -24.61 -28.49
N ARG A 17 -55.55 -24.17 -27.87
CA ARG A 17 -55.68 -22.78 -27.37
C ARG A 17 -54.74 -22.52 -26.20
N PHE A 18 -54.54 -23.48 -25.30
CA PHE A 18 -53.59 -23.38 -24.20
C PHE A 18 -52.13 -23.38 -24.68
N LYS A 19 -51.81 -24.08 -25.76
CA LYS A 19 -50.46 -24.04 -26.38
C LYS A 19 -49.99 -22.60 -26.64
N ASN A 20 -50.86 -21.75 -27.18
CA ASN A 20 -50.53 -20.34 -27.46
C ASN A 20 -50.20 -19.55 -26.18
N VAL A 21 -50.85 -19.89 -25.06
CA VAL A 21 -50.54 -19.29 -23.75
C VAL A 21 -49.17 -19.76 -23.25
N PHE A 22 -48.81 -21.04 -23.46
CA PHE A 22 -47.47 -21.55 -23.11
C PHE A 22 -46.37 -20.93 -23.97
N GLU A 23 -46.59 -20.70 -25.27
CA GLU A 23 -45.65 -19.99 -26.13
C GLU A 23 -45.40 -18.55 -25.63
N LEU A 24 -46.46 -17.84 -25.22
CA LEU A 24 -46.35 -16.52 -24.60
C LEU A 24 -45.60 -16.56 -23.26
N SER A 25 -45.92 -17.52 -22.39
CA SER A 25 -45.24 -17.69 -21.09
C SER A 25 -43.75 -18.01 -21.26
N TYR A 26 -43.39 -18.84 -22.24
CA TYR A 26 -42.00 -19.15 -22.54
C TYR A 26 -41.26 -17.93 -23.09
N LYS A 27 -41.88 -17.16 -23.98
CA LYS A 27 -41.30 -15.89 -24.45
C LYS A 27 -41.07 -14.93 -23.29
N ARG A 28 -42.08 -14.74 -22.42
CA ARG A 28 -41.95 -13.90 -21.22
C ARG A 28 -40.85 -14.39 -20.28
N PHE A 29 -40.70 -15.71 -20.11
CA PHE A 29 -39.61 -16.28 -19.33
C PHE A 29 -38.24 -15.93 -19.93
N GLN A 30 -38.06 -16.01 -21.25
CA GLN A 30 -36.82 -15.61 -21.92
C GLN A 30 -36.56 -14.11 -21.78
N ASP A 31 -37.59 -13.27 -21.97
CA ASP A 31 -37.50 -11.82 -21.83
C ASP A 31 -37.07 -11.43 -20.40
N ILE A 32 -37.65 -12.08 -19.38
CA ILE A 32 -37.28 -11.88 -17.96
C ILE A 32 -35.85 -12.34 -17.72
N LYS A 33 -35.47 -13.53 -18.18
CA LYS A 33 -34.10 -14.05 -18.02
C LYS A 33 -33.06 -13.11 -18.64
N GLN A 34 -33.35 -12.54 -19.80
CA GLN A 34 -32.48 -11.55 -20.44
C GLN A 34 -32.43 -10.24 -19.64
N ALA A 35 -33.57 -9.75 -19.17
CA ALA A 35 -33.64 -8.54 -18.36
C ALA A 35 -32.88 -8.70 -17.02
N GLU A 36 -32.97 -9.85 -16.37
CA GLU A 36 -32.22 -10.20 -15.16
C GLU A 36 -30.71 -10.21 -15.42
N ALA A 37 -30.26 -10.81 -16.53
CA ALA A 37 -28.85 -10.82 -16.92
C ALA A 37 -28.32 -9.41 -17.20
N LEU A 38 -29.08 -8.57 -17.91
CA LEU A 38 -28.72 -7.16 -18.16
C LEU A 38 -28.66 -6.34 -16.88
N ALA A 39 -29.63 -6.53 -15.98
CA ALA A 39 -29.64 -5.85 -14.68
C ALA A 39 -28.43 -6.26 -13.83
N ARG A 40 -28.08 -7.55 -13.84
CA ARG A 40 -26.89 -8.06 -13.15
C ARG A 40 -25.61 -7.47 -13.72
N GLU A 41 -25.47 -7.41 -15.03
CA GLU A 41 -24.31 -6.80 -15.69
C GLU A 41 -24.18 -5.31 -15.37
N ALA A 42 -25.29 -4.56 -15.40
CA ALA A 42 -25.32 -3.15 -15.02
C ALA A 42 -24.91 -2.94 -13.55
N GLN A 43 -25.30 -3.84 -12.63
CA GLN A 43 -24.86 -3.79 -11.24
C GLN A 43 -23.35 -4.00 -11.11
N ILE A 44 -22.77 -4.91 -11.89
CA ILE A 44 -21.32 -5.16 -11.88
C ILE A 44 -20.57 -3.93 -12.41
N GLU A 45 -20.99 -3.35 -13.54
CA GLU A 45 -20.34 -2.14 -14.07
C GLU A 45 -20.45 -0.95 -13.11
N ALA A 46 -21.62 -0.76 -12.49
CA ALA A 46 -21.78 0.29 -11.48
C ALA A 46 -20.88 0.08 -10.25
N ALA A 47 -20.65 -1.16 -9.85
CA ALA A 47 -19.73 -1.51 -8.77
C ALA A 47 -18.27 -1.20 -9.15
N LEU A 48 -17.83 -1.61 -10.34
CA LEU A 48 -16.49 -1.33 -10.88
C LEU A 48 -16.24 0.17 -10.98
N GLU A 49 -17.21 0.93 -11.48
CA GLU A 49 -17.06 2.38 -11.67
C GLU A 49 -16.97 3.15 -10.36
N LYS A 50 -17.70 2.73 -9.31
CA LYS A 50 -17.53 3.32 -7.97
C LYS A 50 -16.11 3.13 -7.43
N VAL A 51 -15.48 1.99 -7.70
CA VAL A 51 -14.09 1.74 -7.30
C VAL A 51 -13.13 2.59 -8.12
N ARG A 52 -13.31 2.68 -9.45
CA ARG A 52 -12.52 3.58 -10.32
C ARG A 52 -12.62 5.04 -9.89
N SER A 53 -13.84 5.52 -9.62
CA SER A 53 -14.08 6.87 -9.15
C SER A 53 -13.39 7.14 -7.81
N SER A 54 -13.40 6.17 -6.88
CA SER A 54 -12.66 6.27 -5.62
C SER A 54 -11.15 6.39 -5.85
N ALA A 55 -10.60 5.66 -6.82
CA ALA A 55 -9.18 5.75 -7.17
C ALA A 55 -8.81 7.09 -7.84
N LEU A 56 -9.68 7.58 -8.73
CA LEU A 56 -9.51 8.88 -9.37
C LEU A 56 -9.58 10.05 -8.38
N GLY A 57 -10.41 9.91 -7.34
CA GLY A 57 -10.57 10.90 -6.27
C GLY A 57 -9.42 10.96 -5.26
N MET A 58 -8.41 10.08 -5.36
CA MET A 58 -7.27 10.09 -4.43
C MET A 58 -6.46 11.39 -4.56
N SER A 59 -6.23 12.07 -3.43
CA SER A 59 -5.46 13.32 -3.37
C SER A 59 -4.02 13.12 -2.90
N ASN A 60 -3.75 12.04 -2.15
CA ASN A 60 -2.42 11.64 -1.71
C ASN A 60 -2.30 10.11 -1.68
N SER A 61 -1.08 9.60 -1.59
CA SER A 61 -0.80 8.16 -1.68
C SER A 61 -1.34 7.33 -0.50
N GLN A 62 -1.64 7.96 0.64
CA GLN A 62 -2.18 7.26 1.81
C GLN A 62 -3.66 6.86 1.62
N GLU A 63 -4.39 7.52 0.72
CA GLU A 63 -5.81 7.26 0.46
C GLU A 63 -6.10 5.95 -0.28
N VAL A 64 -5.06 5.25 -0.77
CA VAL A 64 -5.22 3.97 -1.50
C VAL A 64 -5.92 2.89 -0.67
N GLY A 65 -5.80 2.92 0.67
CA GLY A 65 -6.51 2.01 1.56
C GLY A 65 -8.05 2.13 1.46
N ASN A 66 -8.55 3.35 1.26
CA ASN A 66 -9.99 3.60 1.07
C ASN A 66 -10.52 2.95 -0.22
N VAL A 67 -9.69 2.89 -1.26
CA VAL A 67 -10.03 2.23 -2.53
C VAL A 67 -10.13 0.72 -2.32
N THR A 68 -9.21 0.12 -1.55
CA THR A 68 -9.25 -1.31 -1.20
C THR A 68 -10.49 -1.66 -0.38
N ASP A 69 -10.90 -0.82 0.56
CA ASP A 69 -12.14 -1.03 1.31
C ASP A 69 -13.38 -0.89 0.44
N LYS A 70 -13.38 0.10 -0.46
CA LYS A 70 -14.47 0.29 -1.41
C LYS A 70 -14.61 -0.92 -2.33
N PHE A 71 -13.48 -1.46 -2.79
CA PHE A 71 -13.40 -2.67 -3.58
C PHE A 71 -14.15 -3.82 -2.90
N PHE A 72 -13.78 -4.17 -1.67
CA PHE A 72 -14.39 -5.29 -0.95
C PHE A 72 -15.88 -5.09 -0.70
N ASN A 73 -16.27 -3.88 -0.28
CA ASN A 73 -17.67 -3.57 -0.04
C ASN A 73 -18.53 -3.71 -1.31
N GLU A 74 -18.06 -3.26 -2.46
CA GLU A 74 -18.81 -3.45 -3.72
C GLU A 74 -18.76 -4.91 -4.20
N PHE A 75 -17.68 -5.63 -3.92
CA PHE A 75 -17.58 -7.07 -4.21
C PHE A 75 -18.60 -7.90 -3.41
N THR A 76 -18.72 -7.65 -2.09
CA THR A 76 -19.70 -8.30 -1.22
C THR A 76 -21.14 -7.97 -1.62
N LYS A 77 -21.42 -6.74 -2.09
CA LYS A 77 -22.76 -6.36 -2.59
C LYS A 77 -23.18 -7.11 -3.85
N LEU A 78 -22.23 -7.65 -4.60
CA LEU A 78 -22.51 -8.51 -5.75
C LEU A 78 -22.80 -9.96 -5.32
N SER A 79 -22.95 -10.25 -4.02
CA SER A 79 -23.24 -11.59 -3.50
C SER A 79 -22.16 -12.63 -3.80
N VAL A 80 -20.92 -12.20 -4.00
CA VAL A 80 -19.78 -13.13 -4.06
C VAL A 80 -19.34 -13.44 -2.63
N ASP A 81 -19.43 -14.71 -2.23
CA ASP A 81 -19.16 -15.15 -0.85
C ASP A 81 -17.64 -15.18 -0.57
N LEU A 82 -17.12 -14.04 -0.12
CA LEU A 82 -15.73 -13.88 0.26
C LEU A 82 -15.56 -13.73 1.77
N ILE A 83 -14.57 -14.44 2.30
CA ILE A 83 -14.07 -14.29 3.65
C ILE A 83 -13.12 -13.10 3.74
N GLY A 84 -12.33 -12.86 2.68
CA GLY A 84 -11.41 -11.74 2.64
C GLY A 84 -10.82 -11.48 1.26
N CYS A 85 -10.31 -10.28 1.07
CA CYS A 85 -9.67 -9.83 -0.16
C CYS A 85 -8.40 -9.05 0.18
N SER A 86 -7.31 -9.33 -0.53
CA SER A 86 -6.07 -8.56 -0.46
C SER A 86 -5.55 -8.24 -1.86
N MET A 87 -5.14 -7.00 -2.05
CA MET A 87 -4.37 -6.52 -3.18
C MET A 87 -2.88 -6.69 -2.85
N VAL A 88 -2.15 -7.41 -3.71
CA VAL A 88 -0.72 -7.67 -3.49
C VAL A 88 0.07 -7.19 -4.69
N VAL A 89 1.10 -6.41 -4.43
CA VAL A 89 2.06 -5.92 -5.41
C VAL A 89 3.42 -6.49 -5.08
N ILE A 90 4.15 -6.90 -6.11
CA ILE A 90 5.49 -7.42 -5.99
C ILE A 90 6.40 -6.54 -6.83
N ASP A 91 7.34 -5.87 -6.16
CA ASP A 91 8.47 -5.21 -6.79
C ASP A 91 9.63 -6.20 -6.83
N GLU A 92 9.85 -6.79 -8.00
CA GLU A 92 10.92 -7.76 -8.23
C GLU A 92 12.32 -7.14 -8.19
N LYS A 93 12.45 -5.83 -8.45
CA LYS A 93 13.76 -5.15 -8.46
C LYS A 93 14.26 -4.89 -7.05
N GLU A 94 13.35 -4.46 -6.19
CA GLU A 94 13.65 -4.16 -4.79
C GLU A 94 13.44 -5.38 -3.86
N ASP A 95 12.94 -6.51 -4.40
CA ASP A 95 12.49 -7.70 -3.67
C ASP A 95 11.51 -7.37 -2.52
N ILE A 96 10.54 -6.52 -2.84
CA ILE A 96 9.53 -6.01 -1.91
C ILE A 96 8.14 -6.53 -2.31
N MET A 97 7.38 -6.98 -1.32
CA MET A 97 5.95 -7.22 -1.46
C MET A 97 5.18 -6.16 -0.67
N GLU A 98 4.35 -5.40 -1.37
CA GLU A 98 3.37 -4.51 -0.75
C GLU A 98 1.99 -5.17 -0.77
N LEU A 99 1.30 -5.17 0.36
CA LEU A 99 -0.02 -5.75 0.51
C LEU A 99 -0.98 -4.70 1.06
N TRP A 100 -2.18 -4.66 0.52
CA TRP A 100 -3.34 -3.91 1.02
C TRP A 100 -4.49 -4.89 1.20
N ARG A 101 -5.10 -4.93 2.37
CA ARG A 101 -6.22 -5.82 2.66
C ARG A 101 -7.45 -4.99 2.90
N ALA A 102 -8.58 -5.45 2.41
CA ALA A 102 -9.82 -4.81 2.74
C ALA A 102 -10.31 -5.23 4.12
N ARG A 103 -10.97 -4.31 4.83
CA ARG A 103 -11.60 -4.59 6.12
C ARG A 103 -12.70 -5.65 5.96
N SER A 104 -12.47 -6.84 6.52
CA SER A 104 -13.54 -7.84 6.66
C SER A 104 -14.30 -7.61 7.97
N ASN A 105 -15.59 -7.93 8.01
CA ASN A 105 -16.40 -7.94 9.23
C ASN A 105 -16.09 -9.12 10.18
N VAL A 106 -15.14 -9.98 9.80
CA VAL A 106 -14.69 -11.13 10.59
C VAL A 106 -13.65 -10.63 11.63
N VAL A 107 -13.38 -11.42 12.68
CA VAL A 107 -12.35 -11.22 13.73
C VAL A 107 -10.92 -11.26 13.15
N ILE A 108 -10.69 -10.46 12.13
CA ILE A 108 -9.46 -10.25 11.42
C ILE A 108 -9.20 -8.77 11.62
N LYS A 109 -8.09 -8.43 12.27
CA LYS A 109 -7.69 -7.02 12.43
C LYS A 109 -7.78 -6.33 11.06
N PRO A 110 -8.38 -5.13 10.98
CA PRO A 110 -8.34 -4.33 9.77
C PRO A 110 -6.85 -4.09 9.45
N PHE A 111 -6.37 -4.71 8.39
CA PHE A 111 -4.98 -4.56 7.99
C PHE A 111 -4.89 -3.34 7.06
N GLU A 112 -3.94 -2.48 7.37
CA GLU A 112 -3.56 -1.34 6.54
C GLU A 112 -2.14 -1.59 5.99
N ARG A 113 -1.85 -0.99 4.82
CA ARG A 113 -0.67 -1.22 3.97
C ARG A 113 0.54 -1.78 4.72
N SER A 114 1.02 -2.96 4.32
CA SER A 114 2.31 -3.47 4.82
C SER A 114 3.28 -3.77 3.69
N VAL A 115 4.56 -3.59 4.03
CA VAL A 115 5.69 -3.72 3.13
C VAL A 115 6.60 -4.80 3.70
N PHE A 116 6.81 -5.86 2.95
CA PHE A 116 7.67 -6.98 3.32
C PHE A 116 8.88 -7.03 2.40
N LYS A 117 10.09 -7.09 2.98
CA LYS A 117 11.33 -7.38 2.25
C LYS A 117 11.50 -8.89 2.08
N ASP A 118 12.43 -9.30 1.22
CA ASP A 118 12.71 -10.69 0.89
C ASP A 118 11.44 -11.43 0.42
N SER A 119 10.66 -10.76 -0.46
CA SER A 119 9.31 -11.18 -0.83
C SER A 119 9.22 -12.65 -1.26
N MET A 120 10.15 -13.10 -2.09
CA MET A 120 10.19 -14.48 -2.59
C MET A 120 10.53 -15.48 -1.50
N LYS A 121 11.44 -15.13 -0.60
CA LYS A 121 11.81 -15.97 0.55
C LYS A 121 10.64 -16.12 1.51
N LEU A 122 9.90 -15.03 1.75
CA LEU A 122 8.69 -15.03 2.57
C LEU A 122 7.62 -15.95 1.98
N LEU A 123 7.30 -15.78 0.69
CA LEU A 123 6.33 -16.63 0.01
C LEU A 123 6.75 -18.10 0.03
N LYS A 124 8.02 -18.40 -0.27
CA LYS A 124 8.55 -19.77 -0.20
C LYS A 124 8.46 -20.36 1.20
N ARG A 125 8.75 -19.59 2.25
CA ARG A 125 8.61 -20.04 3.64
C ARG A 125 7.15 -20.38 3.99
N ASN A 126 6.22 -19.55 3.54
CA ASN A 126 4.81 -19.64 3.89
C ASN A 126 4.07 -20.76 3.12
N MET A 127 4.53 -21.10 1.92
CA MET A 127 3.92 -22.12 1.07
C MET A 127 4.95 -23.00 0.34
N PRO A 128 5.86 -23.68 1.05
CA PRO A 128 7.06 -24.29 0.46
C PRO A 128 6.77 -25.29 -0.67
N GLU A 129 5.80 -26.16 -0.48
CA GLU A 129 5.42 -27.19 -1.47
C GLU A 129 4.66 -26.61 -2.67
N TRP A 130 3.89 -25.54 -2.45
CA TRP A 130 3.06 -24.93 -3.50
C TRP A 130 3.78 -23.77 -4.20
N PHE A 131 4.86 -23.27 -3.62
CA PHE A 131 5.63 -22.13 -4.10
C PHE A 131 6.10 -22.28 -5.55
N PRO A 132 6.63 -23.42 -6.01
CA PRO A 132 7.05 -23.56 -7.42
C PRO A 132 5.90 -23.30 -8.40
N LYS A 133 4.71 -23.84 -8.11
CA LYS A 133 3.51 -23.64 -8.92
C LYS A 133 3.04 -22.18 -8.89
N PHE A 134 3.00 -21.59 -7.70
CA PHE A 134 2.64 -20.19 -7.53
C PHE A 134 3.61 -19.25 -8.24
N TYR A 135 4.91 -19.45 -8.05
CA TYR A 135 5.96 -18.64 -8.64
C TYR A 135 5.96 -18.73 -10.17
N GLY A 136 5.79 -19.93 -10.74
CA GLY A 136 5.60 -20.09 -12.18
C GLY A 136 4.41 -19.28 -12.69
N ALA A 137 3.25 -19.41 -12.04
CA ALA A 137 2.05 -18.64 -12.37
C ALA A 137 2.23 -17.12 -12.23
N LEU A 138 2.97 -16.68 -11.21
CA LEU A 138 3.30 -15.27 -10.98
C LEU A 138 4.18 -14.71 -12.10
N VAL A 139 5.25 -15.41 -12.46
CA VAL A 139 6.20 -15.00 -13.51
C VAL A 139 5.54 -15.02 -14.89
N GLU A 140 4.78 -16.08 -15.19
CA GLU A 140 4.06 -16.23 -16.46
C GLU A 140 2.80 -15.34 -16.55
N ARG A 141 2.39 -14.73 -15.43
CA ARG A 141 1.12 -13.99 -15.31
C ARG A 141 -0.05 -14.81 -15.85
N SER A 142 -0.17 -16.07 -15.40
CA SER A 142 -1.12 -17.07 -15.93
C SER A 142 -2.62 -16.76 -15.70
N GLY A 143 -2.94 -15.54 -15.28
CA GLY A 143 -4.27 -14.99 -15.09
C GLY A 143 -4.93 -15.44 -13.80
N TYR A 144 -4.90 -16.73 -13.48
CA TYR A 144 -5.58 -17.26 -12.30
C TYR A 144 -4.97 -18.57 -11.78
N LEU A 145 -4.87 -18.68 -10.46
CA LEU A 145 -4.52 -19.90 -9.75
C LEU A 145 -5.36 -20.02 -8.49
N VAL A 146 -5.70 -21.25 -8.09
CA VAL A 146 -6.41 -21.53 -6.84
C VAL A 146 -5.67 -22.58 -6.03
N LYS A 147 -5.61 -22.36 -4.72
CA LYS A 147 -5.24 -23.37 -3.73
C LYS A 147 -6.44 -23.64 -2.84
N GLU A 148 -7.04 -24.81 -3.00
CA GLU A 148 -7.97 -25.35 -2.01
C GLU A 148 -7.14 -25.86 -0.83
N MET A 149 -7.46 -25.39 0.38
CA MET A 149 -6.76 -25.76 1.60
C MET A 149 -7.52 -26.88 2.27
N VAL A 150 -6.90 -28.06 2.29
CA VAL A 150 -7.44 -29.27 2.92
C VAL A 150 -6.62 -29.63 4.17
N GLU A 151 -7.27 -30.23 5.16
CA GLU A 151 -6.62 -30.74 6.38
C GLU A 151 -5.73 -29.67 7.07
N ASN A 152 -4.45 -29.95 7.24
CA ASN A 152 -3.49 -29.10 7.97
C ASN A 152 -3.09 -27.82 7.19
N ASP A 153 -3.44 -27.68 5.91
CA ASP A 153 -3.13 -26.48 5.11
C ASP A 153 -3.78 -25.22 5.70
N ARG A 154 -5.02 -25.36 6.20
CA ARG A 154 -5.76 -24.25 6.80
C ARG A 154 -5.05 -23.73 8.04
N GLU A 155 -4.65 -24.63 8.94
CA GLU A 155 -3.94 -24.23 10.17
C GLU A 155 -2.61 -23.57 9.84
N ARG A 156 -1.84 -24.12 8.89
CA ARG A 156 -0.60 -23.49 8.43
C ARG A 156 -0.85 -22.08 7.89
N PHE A 157 -1.86 -21.90 7.05
CA PHE A 157 -2.23 -20.57 6.52
C PHE A 157 -2.64 -19.59 7.62
N LEU A 158 -3.49 -20.01 8.55
CA LEU A 158 -3.93 -19.17 9.66
C LEU A 158 -2.78 -18.83 10.63
N ASN A 159 -1.86 -19.77 10.88
CA ASN A 159 -0.64 -19.54 11.65
C ASN A 159 0.27 -18.51 10.96
N THR A 160 0.51 -18.68 9.65
CA THR A 160 1.28 -17.73 8.86
C THR A 160 0.65 -16.34 8.90
N MET A 161 -0.67 -16.23 8.74
CA MET A 161 -1.35 -14.94 8.89
C MET A 161 -1.18 -14.38 10.30
N ALA A 162 -1.41 -15.19 11.34
CA ALA A 162 -1.27 -14.75 12.72
C ALA A 162 0.14 -14.22 13.03
N GLU A 163 1.19 -14.91 12.56
CA GLU A 163 2.58 -14.46 12.70
C GLU A 163 2.85 -13.19 11.88
N GLN A 164 2.44 -13.15 10.62
CA GLN A 164 2.64 -12.00 9.73
C GLN A 164 1.97 -10.74 10.27
N TYR A 165 0.87 -10.89 11.02
CA TYR A 165 0.07 -9.79 11.55
C TYR A 165 0.17 -9.61 13.07
N ASN A 166 1.12 -10.29 13.73
CA ASN A 166 1.32 -10.21 15.19
C ASN A 166 0.02 -10.39 15.99
N TYR A 167 -0.77 -11.42 15.65
CA TYR A 167 -1.99 -11.74 16.38
C TYR A 167 -1.62 -12.31 17.76
N THR A 168 -2.37 -11.91 18.77
CA THR A 168 -2.28 -12.55 20.09
C THR A 168 -2.79 -13.99 20.00
N ASN A 169 -2.44 -14.82 20.98
CA ASN A 169 -2.97 -16.18 21.06
C ASN A 169 -4.51 -16.21 21.09
N GLU A 170 -5.15 -15.25 21.77
CA GLU A 170 -6.61 -15.13 21.80
C GLU A 170 -7.20 -14.78 20.43
N GLU A 171 -6.58 -13.84 19.70
CA GLU A 171 -7.00 -13.47 18.35
C GLU A 171 -6.85 -14.63 17.38
N LYS A 172 -5.77 -15.40 17.52
CA LYS A 172 -5.51 -16.61 16.74
C LYS A 172 -6.58 -17.67 16.99
N ILE A 173 -6.97 -17.91 18.25
CA ILE A 173 -8.03 -18.86 18.61
C ILE A 173 -9.36 -18.41 18.01
N LYS A 174 -9.75 -17.14 18.19
CA LYS A 174 -11.00 -16.61 17.60
C LYS A 174 -11.00 -16.71 16.07
N LEU A 175 -9.86 -16.44 15.44
CA LEU A 175 -9.71 -16.61 13.99
C LEU A 175 -9.94 -18.08 13.57
N LEU A 176 -9.36 -19.02 14.30
CA LEU A 176 -9.55 -20.46 14.07
C LEU A 176 -11.00 -20.91 14.29
N GLU A 177 -11.75 -20.27 15.18
CA GLU A 177 -13.16 -20.60 15.43
C GLU A 177 -14.09 -20.08 14.33
N VAL A 178 -13.87 -18.84 13.87
CA VAL A 178 -14.77 -18.18 12.91
C VAL A 178 -14.49 -18.58 11.46
N MET A 179 -13.23 -18.90 11.12
CA MET A 179 -12.86 -19.30 9.76
C MET A 179 -13.45 -20.68 9.42
N PRO A 180 -14.08 -20.90 8.26
CA PRO A 180 -14.56 -22.21 7.84
C PRO A 180 -13.45 -23.26 7.78
N LYS A 181 -13.80 -24.54 7.98
CA LYS A 181 -12.83 -25.67 7.95
C LYS A 181 -12.19 -25.87 6.58
N ASN A 182 -12.94 -25.60 5.52
CA ASN A 182 -12.46 -25.62 4.14
C ASN A 182 -12.40 -24.18 3.65
N ILE A 183 -11.28 -23.80 3.04
CA ILE A 183 -11.09 -22.50 2.42
C ILE A 183 -10.35 -22.66 1.10
N ALA A 184 -10.64 -21.77 0.16
CA ALA A 184 -9.93 -21.66 -1.10
C ALA A 184 -9.25 -20.28 -1.17
N ALA A 185 -7.97 -20.28 -1.51
CA ALA A 185 -7.22 -19.07 -1.83
C ALA A 185 -7.10 -18.93 -3.35
N HIS A 186 -7.68 -17.87 -3.86
CA HIS A 186 -7.74 -17.51 -5.26
C HIS A 186 -6.74 -16.40 -5.54
N PHE A 187 -5.91 -16.58 -6.55
CA PHE A 187 -4.88 -15.62 -6.95
C PHE A 187 -5.14 -15.22 -8.40
N ILE A 188 -5.53 -13.97 -8.63
CA ILE A 188 -5.74 -13.42 -9.96
C ILE A 188 -4.55 -12.54 -10.28
N PHE A 189 -3.71 -13.01 -11.18
CA PHE A 189 -2.44 -12.36 -11.49
C PHE A 189 -2.67 -11.18 -12.44
N ILE A 190 -2.07 -10.06 -12.09
CA ILE A 190 -2.06 -8.83 -12.88
C ILE A 190 -0.62 -8.37 -13.08
N LYS A 191 -0.41 -7.36 -13.93
CA LYS A 191 0.93 -6.90 -14.32
C LYS A 191 1.86 -6.62 -13.13
N ILE A 192 1.31 -6.04 -12.07
CA ILE A 192 2.03 -5.55 -10.88
C ILE A 192 2.08 -6.55 -9.72
N GLY A 193 1.38 -7.68 -9.82
CA GLY A 193 1.21 -8.59 -8.68
C GLY A 193 -0.04 -9.45 -8.83
N TYR A 194 -0.89 -9.50 -7.80
CA TYR A 194 -2.11 -10.29 -7.82
C TYR A 194 -3.17 -9.79 -6.85
N LEU A 195 -4.43 -10.10 -7.17
CA LEU A 195 -5.55 -10.04 -6.25
C LEU A 195 -5.70 -11.40 -5.57
N ALA A 196 -5.63 -11.42 -4.24
CA ALA A 196 -5.85 -12.60 -3.42
C ALA A 196 -7.26 -12.57 -2.82
N LEU A 197 -8.08 -13.57 -3.12
CA LEU A 197 -9.42 -13.73 -2.55
C LEU A 197 -9.46 -15.02 -1.73
N ILE A 198 -10.06 -14.95 -0.55
CA ILE A 198 -10.31 -16.11 0.31
C ILE A 198 -11.80 -16.34 0.35
N SER A 199 -12.23 -17.56 0.04
CA SER A 199 -13.62 -18.00 0.08
C SER A 199 -13.71 -19.37 0.77
N LYS A 200 -14.93 -19.80 1.10
CA LYS A 200 -15.16 -21.12 1.69
C LYS A 200 -14.88 -22.25 0.69
N GLU A 201 -15.21 -22.02 -0.57
CA GLU A 201 -15.11 -22.99 -1.67
C GLU A 201 -14.58 -22.29 -2.91
N LYS A 202 -14.22 -23.07 -3.93
CA LYS A 202 -13.76 -22.51 -5.21
C LYS A 202 -14.85 -21.61 -5.82
N LEU A 203 -14.49 -20.38 -6.17
CA LEU A 203 -15.36 -19.46 -6.91
C LEU A 203 -15.92 -20.10 -8.19
N SER A 204 -17.19 -19.81 -8.47
CA SER A 204 -17.83 -20.15 -9.74
C SER A 204 -17.16 -19.42 -10.91
N GLU A 205 -17.37 -19.87 -12.14
CA GLU A 205 -16.85 -19.16 -13.33
C GLU A 205 -17.44 -17.74 -13.45
N ASP A 206 -18.69 -17.55 -13.05
CA ASP A 206 -19.33 -16.23 -13.03
C ASP A 206 -18.67 -15.31 -12.00
N ASP A 207 -18.44 -15.79 -10.78
CA ASP A 207 -17.76 -15.03 -9.73
C ASP A 207 -16.29 -14.74 -10.08
N LEU A 208 -15.62 -15.70 -10.72
CA LEU A 208 -14.25 -15.52 -11.20
C LEU A 208 -14.17 -14.47 -12.32
N SER A 209 -15.17 -14.44 -13.22
CA SER A 209 -15.28 -13.41 -14.26
C SER A 209 -15.43 -12.02 -13.65
N ILE A 210 -16.26 -11.87 -12.62
CA ILE A 210 -16.39 -10.62 -11.84
C ILE A 210 -15.04 -10.28 -11.20
N ALA A 211 -14.41 -11.24 -10.53
CA ALA A 211 -13.12 -11.06 -9.84
C ALA A 211 -12.01 -10.56 -10.77
N ARG A 212 -11.94 -11.05 -12.01
CA ARG A 212 -10.98 -10.59 -13.02
C ARG A 212 -11.19 -9.12 -13.40
N ARG A 213 -12.44 -8.71 -13.64
CA ARG A 213 -12.76 -7.30 -13.97
C ARG A 213 -12.40 -6.35 -12.84
N PHE A 214 -12.61 -6.79 -11.59
CA PHE A 214 -12.16 -6.06 -10.43
C PHE A 214 -10.62 -6.00 -10.33
N ALA A 215 -9.91 -7.09 -10.65
CA ALA A 215 -8.44 -7.08 -10.71
C ALA A 215 -7.90 -6.07 -11.75
N ASP A 216 -8.61 -5.87 -12.87
CA ASP A 216 -8.27 -4.82 -13.86
C ASP A 216 -8.43 -3.41 -13.28
N VAL A 217 -9.53 -3.17 -12.53
CA VAL A 217 -9.73 -1.90 -11.81
C VAL A 217 -8.66 -1.69 -10.74
N PHE A 218 -8.19 -2.75 -10.09
CA PHE A 218 -7.07 -2.66 -9.17
C PHE A 218 -5.78 -2.23 -9.89
N ASN A 219 -5.45 -2.82 -11.05
CA ASN A 219 -4.28 -2.40 -11.83
C ASN A 219 -4.33 -0.91 -12.19
N PHE A 220 -5.51 -0.40 -12.54
CA PHE A 220 -5.76 1.03 -12.73
C PHE A 220 -5.52 1.85 -11.46
N ALA A 221 -6.13 1.46 -10.34
CA ALA A 221 -6.02 2.17 -9.07
C ALA A 221 -4.57 2.23 -8.56
N TYR A 222 -3.81 1.15 -8.72
CA TYR A 222 -2.41 1.11 -8.32
C TYR A 222 -1.52 1.99 -9.23
N THR A 223 -1.80 2.03 -10.53
CA THR A 223 -1.10 2.96 -11.44
C THR A 223 -1.31 4.39 -10.98
N ARG A 224 -2.56 4.75 -10.65
CA ARG A 224 -2.88 6.07 -10.09
C ARG A 224 -2.17 6.35 -8.77
N PHE A 225 -2.09 5.37 -7.87
CA PHE A 225 -1.32 5.47 -6.64
C PHE A 225 0.17 5.75 -6.91
N LEU A 226 0.79 5.04 -7.87
CA LEU A 226 2.18 5.27 -8.26
C LEU A 226 2.39 6.66 -8.83
N ASP A 227 1.48 7.13 -9.68
CA ASP A 227 1.55 8.48 -10.25
C ASP A 227 1.52 9.54 -9.13
N ILE A 228 0.63 9.40 -8.16
CA ILE A 228 0.54 10.29 -7.00
C ILE A 228 1.81 10.22 -6.15
N LYS A 229 2.28 9.01 -5.82
CA LYS A 229 3.51 8.81 -5.02
C LYS A 229 4.73 9.43 -5.70
N ASN A 230 4.85 9.28 -7.02
CA ASN A 230 5.92 9.89 -7.79
C ASN A 230 5.79 11.43 -7.80
N ALA A 231 4.58 11.96 -7.95
CA ALA A 231 4.33 13.40 -7.87
C ALA A 231 4.65 13.96 -6.48
N GLU A 232 4.35 13.24 -5.40
CA GLU A 232 4.71 13.61 -4.02
C GLU A 232 6.22 13.69 -3.83
N VAL A 233 6.97 12.69 -4.32
CA VAL A 233 8.45 12.69 -4.28
C VAL A 233 9.02 13.85 -5.09
N GLN A 234 8.51 14.11 -6.30
CA GLN A 234 8.95 15.24 -7.12
C GLN A 234 8.64 16.58 -6.47
N ALA A 235 7.45 16.75 -5.89
CA ALA A 235 7.07 17.95 -5.17
C ALA A 235 7.98 18.19 -3.97
N ARG A 236 8.34 17.12 -3.24
CA ARG A 236 9.28 17.19 -2.13
C ARG A 236 10.69 17.59 -2.59
N GLU A 237 11.18 17.00 -3.67
CA GLU A 237 12.50 17.36 -4.23
C GLU A 237 12.52 18.83 -4.70
N ALA A 238 11.46 19.28 -5.37
CA ALA A 238 11.33 20.68 -5.79
C ALA A 238 11.34 21.64 -4.59
N GLN A 239 10.70 21.29 -3.47
CA GLN A 239 10.77 22.06 -2.23
C GLN A 239 12.21 22.14 -1.69
N ILE A 240 12.96 21.04 -1.72
CA ILE A 240 14.36 20.99 -1.30
C ILE A 240 15.21 21.90 -2.20
N GLU A 241 15.08 21.80 -3.53
CA GLU A 241 15.83 22.63 -4.47
C GLU A 241 15.55 24.13 -4.29
N VAL A 242 14.28 24.51 -4.07
CA VAL A 242 13.91 25.90 -3.77
C VAL A 242 14.55 26.38 -2.47
N ALA A 243 14.55 25.55 -1.43
CA ALA A 243 15.18 25.88 -0.15
C ALA A 243 16.71 26.04 -0.30
N LEU A 244 17.36 25.15 -1.05
CA LEU A 244 18.79 25.22 -1.36
C LEU A 244 19.12 26.50 -2.13
N GLU A 245 18.33 26.86 -3.13
CA GLU A 245 18.58 28.04 -3.94
C GLU A 245 18.35 29.33 -3.14
N ARG A 246 17.41 29.37 -2.20
CA ARG A 246 17.27 30.49 -1.25
C ARG A 246 18.51 30.66 -0.38
N VAL A 247 19.07 29.57 0.16
CA VAL A 247 20.31 29.61 0.95
C VAL A 247 21.50 30.05 0.07
N ARG A 248 21.60 29.53 -1.17
CA ARG A 248 22.64 29.94 -2.13
C ARG A 248 22.53 31.42 -2.46
N ALA A 249 21.34 31.91 -2.82
CA ALA A 249 21.11 33.31 -3.13
C ALA A 249 21.47 34.23 -1.96
N ARG A 250 21.09 33.86 -0.72
CA ARG A 250 21.48 34.60 0.48
C ARG A 250 22.99 34.61 0.68
N THR A 251 23.66 33.49 0.43
CA THR A 251 25.13 33.36 0.53
C THR A 251 25.83 34.22 -0.53
N MET A 252 25.36 34.20 -1.79
CA MET A 252 25.94 34.99 -2.88
C MET A 252 25.71 36.49 -2.72
N ALA A 253 24.64 36.89 -2.05
CA ALA A 253 24.35 38.30 -1.75
C ALA A 253 25.22 38.88 -0.62
N MET A 254 25.99 38.06 0.11
CA MET A 254 26.82 38.51 1.22
C MET A 254 27.86 39.53 0.76
N GLN A 255 27.94 40.66 1.46
CA GLN A 255 28.93 41.72 1.21
C GLN A 255 30.04 41.73 2.26
N LYS A 256 29.76 41.21 3.47
CA LYS A 256 30.70 41.13 4.59
C LYS A 256 30.73 39.73 5.19
N SER A 257 31.88 39.32 5.71
CA SER A 257 32.05 38.02 6.39
C SER A 257 31.12 37.85 7.60
N SER A 258 30.79 38.94 8.30
CA SER A 258 29.85 38.94 9.43
C SER A 258 28.42 38.51 9.06
N GLU A 259 28.06 38.56 7.77
CA GLU A 259 26.75 38.11 7.29
C GLU A 259 26.61 36.58 7.27
N LEU A 260 27.69 35.84 7.55
CA LEU A 260 27.64 34.39 7.65
C LEU A 260 26.70 33.93 8.79
N ALA A 261 26.58 34.70 9.86
CA ALA A 261 25.57 34.49 10.91
C ALA A 261 24.13 34.54 10.37
N VAL A 262 23.86 35.47 9.45
CA VAL A 262 22.55 35.62 8.80
C VAL A 262 22.28 34.43 7.90
N THR A 263 23.30 33.96 7.16
CA THR A 263 23.21 32.74 6.35
C THR A 263 22.92 31.49 7.20
N ALA A 264 23.54 31.36 8.38
CA ALA A 264 23.25 30.26 9.31
C ALA A 264 21.79 30.27 9.80
N ALA A 265 21.24 31.45 10.11
CA ALA A 265 19.83 31.61 10.49
C ALA A 265 18.87 31.32 9.32
N HIS A 266 19.22 31.73 8.09
CA HIS A 266 18.45 31.36 6.90
C HIS A 266 18.45 29.85 6.67
N LEU A 267 19.60 29.19 6.80
CA LEU A 267 19.68 27.73 6.72
C LEU A 267 18.79 27.06 7.78
N PHE A 268 18.82 27.54 9.02
CA PHE A 268 17.94 27.06 10.09
C PHE A 268 16.46 27.18 9.73
N SER A 269 16.04 28.33 9.20
CA SER A 269 14.66 28.57 8.75
C SER A 269 14.25 27.63 7.61
N GLN A 270 15.11 27.46 6.60
CA GLN A 270 14.81 26.58 5.47
C GLN A 270 14.73 25.11 5.88
N LEU A 271 15.59 24.65 6.80
CA LEU A 271 15.49 23.31 7.36
C LEU A 271 14.16 23.08 8.09
N ASN A 272 13.71 24.07 8.89
CA ASN A 272 12.42 24.00 9.57
C ASN A 272 11.23 23.95 8.61
N GLU A 273 11.24 24.75 7.54
CA GLU A 273 10.21 24.68 6.47
C GLU A 273 10.17 23.30 5.81
N LEU A 274 11.32 22.64 5.70
CA LEU A 274 11.42 21.26 5.21
C LEU A 274 11.02 20.21 6.26
N GLY A 275 10.59 20.59 7.46
CA GLY A 275 10.22 19.66 8.55
C GLY A 275 11.41 19.04 9.28
N ILE A 276 12.62 19.55 9.04
CA ILE A 276 13.80 19.21 9.84
C ILE A 276 13.88 20.28 10.93
N HIS A 277 13.69 19.89 12.20
CA HIS A 277 13.66 20.82 13.32
C HIS A 277 14.96 20.77 14.11
N PRO A 278 16.05 21.41 13.63
CA PRO A 278 17.31 21.43 14.36
C PRO A 278 17.15 22.21 15.66
N TYR A 279 17.87 21.78 16.69
CA TYR A 279 17.99 22.57 17.92
C TYR A 279 18.77 23.87 17.68
N ARG A 280 19.77 23.85 16.81
CA ARG A 280 20.61 25.00 16.42
C ARG A 280 21.33 24.70 15.11
N CYS A 281 21.70 25.73 14.34
CA CYS A 281 22.61 25.61 13.20
C CYS A 281 23.92 26.34 13.49
N ASN A 282 25.04 25.72 13.12
CA ASN A 282 26.36 26.31 13.24
C ASN A 282 27.14 26.17 11.92
N ILE A 283 27.88 27.21 11.54
CA ILE A 283 28.87 27.18 10.45
C ILE A 283 30.25 27.35 11.08
N ALA A 284 31.11 26.33 10.94
CA ALA A 284 32.46 26.32 11.50
C ALA A 284 33.51 26.48 10.39
N ILE A 285 34.41 27.45 10.52
CA ILE A 285 35.58 27.62 9.66
C ILE A 285 36.81 27.16 10.45
N ILE A 286 37.41 26.05 10.04
CA ILE A 286 38.51 25.40 10.78
C ILE A 286 39.87 25.96 10.33
N SER A 287 40.72 26.28 11.30
CA SER A 287 42.12 26.65 11.12
C SER A 287 43.01 25.52 11.66
N GLU A 288 43.62 24.75 10.76
CA GLU A 288 44.49 23.64 11.13
C GLU A 288 45.76 24.10 11.87
N LYS A 289 46.32 25.25 11.49
CA LYS A 289 47.56 25.79 12.08
C LYS A 289 47.44 26.07 13.58
N SER A 290 46.27 26.55 14.01
CA SER A 290 45.99 26.90 15.40
C SER A 290 45.15 25.85 16.12
N ALA A 291 44.70 24.80 15.42
CA ALA A 291 43.72 23.82 15.92
C ALA A 291 42.49 24.49 16.56
N THR A 292 41.98 25.55 15.93
CA THR A 292 40.79 26.29 16.36
C THR A 292 39.77 26.37 15.23
N CYS A 293 38.50 26.65 15.56
CA CYS A 293 37.50 27.04 14.57
C CYS A 293 36.89 28.41 14.88
N GLN A 294 36.52 29.15 13.84
CA GLN A 294 35.58 30.25 13.95
C GLN A 294 34.17 29.70 13.79
N LEU A 295 33.37 29.77 14.84
CA LEU A 295 32.01 29.25 14.89
C LEU A 295 31.00 30.38 14.76
N TRP A 296 30.11 30.27 13.77
CA TRP A 296 28.95 31.14 13.56
C TRP A 296 27.70 30.36 13.92
N SER A 297 26.94 30.83 14.91
CA SER A 297 25.84 30.07 15.51
C SER A 297 24.52 30.81 15.42
N THR A 298 23.42 30.08 15.34
CA THR A 298 22.10 30.61 15.65
C THR A 298 21.82 30.49 17.15
N THR A 299 20.79 31.17 17.66
CA THR A 299 20.17 30.77 18.93
C THR A 299 19.43 29.43 18.76
N ASN A 300 18.92 28.87 19.87
CA ASN A 300 18.09 27.65 19.80
C ASN A 300 16.76 27.85 19.08
N SER A 301 16.32 29.11 18.97
CA SER A 301 15.13 29.51 18.23
C SER A 301 15.44 29.91 16.78
N GLY A 302 16.70 29.76 16.34
CA GLY A 302 17.12 30.12 14.98
C GLY A 302 17.47 31.57 14.75
N ASN A 303 17.50 32.41 15.79
CA ASN A 303 17.81 33.84 15.63
C ASN A 303 19.30 34.05 15.36
N VAL A 304 19.61 35.14 14.64
CA VAL A 304 20.98 35.53 14.30
C VAL A 304 21.75 35.90 15.57
N ILE A 305 22.96 35.33 15.74
CA ILE A 305 23.97 35.81 16.69
C ILE A 305 25.03 36.55 15.86
N PRO A 306 25.15 37.89 15.95
CA PRO A 306 25.91 38.70 14.99
C PRO A 306 27.44 38.62 15.14
N THR A 307 27.94 37.68 15.94
CA THR A 307 29.36 37.54 16.29
C THR A 307 29.79 36.08 16.22
N SER A 308 30.99 35.83 15.71
CA SER A 308 31.62 34.51 15.75
C SER A 308 32.39 34.28 17.04
N SER A 309 32.45 33.03 17.50
CA SER A 309 33.32 32.61 18.59
C SER A 309 34.54 31.86 18.05
N SER A 310 35.74 32.14 18.57
CA SER A 310 36.92 31.31 18.30
C SER A 310 37.01 30.21 19.34
N ILE A 311 36.93 28.95 18.91
CA ILE A 311 36.83 27.79 19.80
C ILE A 311 38.02 26.84 19.54
N PRO A 312 38.78 26.45 20.59
CA PRO A 312 39.80 25.41 20.49
C PRO A 312 39.19 24.04 20.18
N LEU A 313 39.76 23.32 19.21
CA LEU A 313 39.25 22.01 18.78
C LEU A 313 39.85 20.82 19.53
N TYR A 314 40.63 21.08 20.58
CA TYR A 314 41.34 20.06 21.36
C TYR A 314 40.89 19.99 22.82
N GLU A 315 39.91 20.79 23.23
CA GLU A 315 39.49 20.89 24.64
C GLU A 315 38.29 20.00 24.97
N HIS A 316 37.28 19.95 24.10
CA HIS A 316 36.05 19.17 24.34
C HIS A 316 36.05 17.90 23.46
N PRO A 317 35.68 16.71 24.00
CA PRO A 317 35.67 15.45 23.24
C PRO A 317 34.92 15.54 21.90
N VAL A 318 33.76 16.20 21.88
CA VAL A 318 32.96 16.41 20.66
C VAL A 318 33.70 17.24 19.61
N LEU A 319 34.48 18.24 20.04
CA LEU A 319 35.24 19.09 19.12
C LEU A 319 36.47 18.37 18.57
N ILE A 320 37.11 17.53 19.39
CA ILE A 320 38.20 16.65 18.97
C ILE A 320 37.71 15.71 17.88
N GLU A 321 36.61 15.00 18.12
CA GLU A 321 36.04 14.03 17.17
C GLU A 321 35.59 14.72 15.87
N MET A 322 34.93 15.89 15.98
CA MET A 322 34.59 16.72 14.82
C MET A 322 35.83 17.11 14.00
N TYR A 323 36.92 17.49 14.67
CA TYR A 323 38.16 17.90 14.01
C TYR A 323 38.88 16.74 13.34
N GLU A 324 38.90 15.57 13.95
CA GLU A 324 39.42 14.33 13.35
C GLU A 324 38.61 13.96 12.10
N GLY A 325 37.28 13.98 12.18
CA GLY A 325 36.41 13.73 11.03
C GLY A 325 36.63 14.73 9.89
N TRP A 326 36.85 16.01 10.23
CA TRP A 326 37.21 17.03 9.24
C TRP A 326 38.58 16.77 8.60
N LYS A 327 39.61 16.40 9.37
CA LYS A 327 40.95 16.06 8.86
C LYS A 327 40.92 14.86 7.91
N GLU A 328 40.10 13.87 8.22
CA GLU A 328 39.87 12.69 7.38
C GLU A 328 39.00 12.99 6.14
N LYS A 329 38.50 14.23 5.99
CA LYS A 329 37.61 14.66 4.91
C LYS A 329 36.35 13.82 4.80
N LYS A 330 35.81 13.40 5.95
CA LYS A 330 34.53 12.68 6.00
C LYS A 330 33.42 13.58 5.40
N LYS A 331 32.58 13.00 4.54
CA LYS A 331 31.43 13.72 3.94
C LYS A 331 30.38 14.11 4.97
N ASN A 332 30.23 13.30 6.01
CA ASN A 332 29.39 13.55 7.17
C ASN A 332 29.99 12.87 8.39
N HIS A 333 29.65 13.37 9.57
CA HIS A 333 30.06 12.80 10.84
C HIS A 333 28.94 13.03 11.87
N VAL A 334 28.62 12.01 12.65
CA VAL A 334 27.49 12.02 13.60
C VAL A 334 28.02 11.62 14.96
N ILE A 335 27.93 12.54 15.92
CA ILE A 335 28.31 12.33 17.31
C ILE A 335 27.02 12.22 18.11
N LYS A 336 26.82 11.08 18.77
CA LYS A 336 25.63 10.85 19.61
C LYS A 336 25.94 11.27 21.05
N LEU A 337 25.34 12.38 21.48
CA LEU A 337 25.46 12.85 22.87
C LEU A 337 24.48 12.09 23.76
N VAL A 338 25.01 11.37 24.74
CA VAL A 338 24.26 10.64 25.79
C VAL A 338 24.82 10.98 27.17
N ASP A 339 23.97 10.95 28.19
CA ASP A 339 24.32 11.10 29.61
C ASP A 339 25.14 12.37 29.92
N GLU A 340 26.22 12.27 30.72
CA GLU A 340 27.03 13.42 31.16
C GLU A 340 27.62 14.24 29.99
N ASN A 341 27.97 13.58 28.88
CA ASN A 341 28.46 14.25 27.66
C ASN A 341 27.43 15.18 26.99
N ARG A 342 26.12 15.05 27.32
CA ARG A 342 25.08 16.00 26.88
C ARG A 342 25.03 17.23 27.79
N LEU A 343 25.37 17.11 29.07
CA LEU A 343 25.30 18.20 30.05
C LEU A 343 26.51 19.13 29.95
N GLU A 344 27.64 18.62 29.46
CA GLU A 344 28.88 19.37 29.22
C GLU A 344 28.91 20.10 27.85
N TRP A 345 27.95 19.82 26.96
CA TRP A 345 27.79 20.39 25.61
C TRP A 345 26.60 21.35 25.50
#